data_AF-A0A2N5YMP2-F1
#
_entry.id   AF-A0A2N5YMP2-F1
#
_cell.length_a   1.000
_cell.length_b   1.000
_cell.length_c   1.000
_cell.angle_alpha   90.00
_cell.angle_beta   90.00
_cell.angle_gamma   90.00
#
_symmetry.space_group_name_H-M   'P 1'
#
loop_
_entity.id
_entity.type
_entity.pdbx_description
1 polymer ?
#
loop_
_entity_poly.entity_id
_entity_poly.type
_entity_poly.pdbx_seq_one_letter_code
_entity_poly.pdbx_strand_id
1 'polypeptide(L)'
;MYGKIEDREGIAINLGNISDIYLEKNDIKNFGLYAKQCYKLTKEIGYPEQVKEAANRMRIYSLKTGEFEKAYHYYVEQILMSDS
;
A
#
# COMPACT_ATOMS: atom_id res chain seq x y z
N MET A 1 -11.07 22.52 4.86
CA MET A 1 -10.16 21.49 5.42
C MET A 1 -10.41 20.11 4.80
N TYR A 2 -11.66 19.74 4.49
CA TYR A 2 -12.02 18.49 3.80
C TYR A 2 -11.38 18.28 2.42
N GLY A 3 -11.34 19.29 1.55
CA GLY A 3 -10.78 19.12 0.19
C GLY A 3 -9.29 18.73 0.13
N LYS A 4 -8.49 19.02 1.16
CA LYS A 4 -7.08 18.59 1.22
C LYS A 4 -6.94 17.10 1.57
N ILE A 5 -7.94 16.52 2.24
CA ILE A 5 -7.96 15.09 2.58
C ILE A 5 -8.44 14.30 1.36
N GLU A 6 -9.50 14.76 0.67
CA GLU A 6 -10.01 14.14 -0.56
C GLU A 6 -8.94 14.10 -1.67
N ASP A 7 -8.19 15.18 -1.86
CA ASP A 7 -7.09 15.23 -2.84
C ASP A 7 -6.00 14.19 -2.51
N ARG A 8 -5.65 14.05 -1.23
CA ARG A 8 -4.64 13.08 -0.79
C ARG A 8 -5.12 11.64 -0.92
N GLU A 9 -6.40 11.38 -0.72
CA GLU A 9 -6.99 10.06 -0.96
C GLU A 9 -6.90 9.67 -2.44
N GLY A 10 -7.28 10.60 -3.34
CA GLY A 10 -7.14 10.39 -4.78
C GLY A 10 -5.68 10.10 -5.18
N ILE A 11 -4.71 10.82 -4.61
CA ILE A 11 -3.29 10.57 -4.83
C ILE A 11 -2.89 9.17 -4.33
N ALA A 12 -3.35 8.74 -3.15
CA ALA A 12 -3.04 7.44 -2.60
C ALA A 12 -3.57 6.29 -3.47
N ILE A 13 -4.82 6.41 -3.95
CA ILE A 13 -5.45 5.46 -4.87
C ILE A 13 -4.65 5.37 -6.18
N ASN A 14 -4.29 6.51 -6.76
CA ASN A 14 -3.51 6.55 -7.99
C ASN A 14 -2.13 5.92 -7.83
N LEU A 15 -1.44 6.17 -6.71
CA LEU A 15 -0.16 5.52 -6.40
C LEU A 15 -0.31 3.99 -6.29
N GLY A 16 -1.40 3.51 -5.67
CA GLY A 16 -1.74 2.09 -5.58
C GLY A 16 -1.92 1.48 -6.97
N ASN A 17 -2.73 2.10 -7.81
CA ASN A 17 -2.99 1.64 -9.18
C ASN A 17 -1.70 1.62 -10.04
N ILE A 18 -0.86 2.65 -9.94
CA ILE A 18 0.43 2.70 -10.63
C ILE A 18 1.33 1.54 -10.18
N SER A 19 1.35 1.26 -8.87
CA SER A 19 2.14 0.14 -8.35
C SER A 19 1.68 -1.19 -8.95
N ASP A 20 0.36 -1.41 -9.07
CA ASP A 20 -0.20 -2.66 -9.60
C ASP A 20 0.17 -2.85 -11.09
N ILE A 21 0.18 -1.77 -11.88
CA ILE A 21 0.66 -1.80 -13.28
C ILE A 21 2.12 -2.26 -13.37
N TYR A 22 2.99 -1.81 -12.46
CA TYR A 22 4.38 -2.25 -12.44
C TYR A 22 4.53 -3.70 -11.94
N LEU A 23 3.65 -4.14 -11.04
CA LEU A 23 3.59 -5.54 -10.62
C LEU A 23 3.22 -6.45 -11.79
N GLU A 24 2.22 -6.07 -12.59
CA GLU A 24 1.83 -6.79 -13.81
C GLU A 24 2.97 -6.87 -14.84
N LYS A 25 3.80 -5.83 -14.92
CA LYS A 25 5.03 -5.80 -15.73
C LYS A 25 6.19 -6.60 -15.13
N ASN A 26 6.02 -7.21 -13.97
CA ASN A 26 7.07 -7.87 -13.18
C ASN A 26 8.25 -6.93 -12.85
N ASP A 27 8.04 -5.62 -12.86
CA ASP A 27 9.01 -4.61 -12.45
C ASP A 27 8.88 -4.38 -10.93
N ILE A 28 9.50 -5.29 -10.17
CA ILE A 28 9.42 -5.32 -8.72
C ILE A 28 10.01 -4.05 -8.08
N LYS A 29 10.99 -3.42 -8.75
CA LYS A 29 11.63 -2.19 -8.25
C LYS A 29 10.64 -1.03 -8.25
N ASN A 30 9.97 -0.78 -9.38
CA ASN A 30 9.02 0.31 -9.47
C ASN A 30 7.73 0.00 -8.69
N PHE A 31 7.27 -1.26 -8.68
CA PHE A 31 6.18 -1.69 -7.81
C PHE A 31 6.44 -1.28 -6.34
N GLY A 32 7.60 -1.65 -5.80
CA GLY A 32 7.97 -1.31 -4.43
C GLY A 32 8.07 0.19 -4.15
N LEU A 33 8.51 0.98 -5.13
CA LEU A 33 8.59 2.44 -5.00
C LEU A 33 7.20 3.06 -4.81
N TYR A 34 6.25 2.72 -5.69
CA TYR A 34 4.90 3.30 -5.64
C TYR A 34 4.06 2.70 -4.51
N ALA A 35 4.20 1.41 -4.23
CA ALA A 35 3.55 0.77 -3.08
C ALA A 35 3.95 1.41 -1.75
N LYS A 36 5.24 1.73 -1.55
CA LYS A 36 5.73 2.43 -0.35
C LYS A 36 5.17 3.85 -0.22
N GLN A 37 5.07 4.59 -1.33
CA GLN A 37 4.49 5.94 -1.32
C GLN A 37 3.00 5.90 -0.99
N CYS A 38 2.25 4.98 -1.62
CA CYS A 38 0.84 4.72 -1.32
C CYS A 38 0.66 4.37 0.17
N TYR A 39 1.44 3.42 0.69
CA TYR A 39 1.38 3.02 2.10
C TYR A 39 1.64 4.18 3.06
N LYS A 40 2.71 4.96 2.84
CA LYS A 40 2.98 6.13 3.69
C LYS A 40 1.80 7.12 3.69
N LEU A 41 1.26 7.42 2.51
CA LEU A 41 0.18 8.40 2.39
C LEU A 41 -1.13 7.91 3.02
N THR A 42 -1.49 6.63 2.83
CA THR A 42 -2.69 6.04 3.45
C THR A 42 -2.60 6.02 4.98
N LYS A 43 -1.41 5.77 5.55
CA LYS A 43 -1.17 5.90 7.01
C LYS A 43 -1.34 7.33 7.51
N GLU A 44 -1.00 8.34 6.71
CA GLU A 44 -1.20 9.76 7.07
C GLU A 44 -2.65 10.21 6.95
N ILE A 45 -3.43 9.58 6.06
CA ILE A 45 -4.87 9.85 5.88
C ILE A 45 -5.69 9.16 6.98
N GLY A 46 -5.32 7.91 7.33
CA GLY A 46 -5.89 7.19 8.47
C GLY A 46 -7.18 6.41 8.19
N TYR A 47 -7.58 6.23 6.93
CA TYR A 47 -8.73 5.39 6.60
C TYR A 47 -8.34 3.90 6.56
N PRO A 48 -9.01 3.03 7.36
CA PRO A 48 -8.62 1.61 7.50
C PRO A 48 -8.59 0.84 6.19
N GLU A 49 -9.57 1.02 5.32
CA GLU A 49 -9.68 0.31 4.04
C GLU A 49 -8.49 0.57 3.11
N GLN A 50 -8.07 1.83 3.01
CA GLN A 50 -6.95 2.25 2.17
C GLN A 50 -5.62 1.75 2.77
N VAL A 51 -5.50 1.72 4.11
CA VAL A 51 -4.33 1.15 4.79
C VAL A 51 -4.26 -0.36 4.58
N LYS A 52 -5.39 -1.08 4.67
CA LYS A 52 -5.48 -2.52 4.38
C LYS A 52 -4.96 -2.84 2.98
N GLU A 53 -5.43 -2.09 1.99
CA GLU A 53 -5.04 -2.27 0.59
C GLU A 53 -3.55 -1.93 0.34
N ALA A 54 -3.03 -0.91 1.01
CA ALA A 54 -1.61 -0.57 0.90
C ALA A 54 -0.72 -1.58 1.65
N ALA A 55 -1.15 -2.10 2.79
CA ALA A 55 -0.47 -3.16 3.53
C ALA A 55 -0.38 -4.45 2.71
N ASN A 56 -1.45 -4.82 2.00
CA ASN A 56 -1.43 -5.94 1.05
C ASN A 56 -0.35 -5.76 -0.03
N ARG A 57 -0.23 -4.56 -0.63
CA ARG A 57 0.81 -4.27 -1.62
C ARG A 57 2.22 -4.40 -1.03
N MET A 58 2.43 -3.88 0.18
CA MET A 58 3.70 -4.02 0.89
C MET A 58 4.03 -5.47 1.22
N ARG A 59 3.04 -6.29 1.59
CA ARG A 59 3.20 -7.74 1.76
C ARG A 59 3.67 -8.39 0.47
N ILE A 60 3.01 -8.12 -0.66
CA ILE A 60 3.39 -8.67 -1.97
C ILE A 60 4.82 -8.27 -2.32
N TYR A 61 5.20 -7.02 -2.07
CA TYR A 61 6.55 -6.53 -2.34
C TYR A 61 7.58 -7.29 -1.49
N SER A 62 7.34 -7.43 -0.19
CA SER A 62 8.21 -8.19 0.71
C SER A 62 8.33 -9.67 0.32
N LEU A 63 7.25 -10.30 -0.15
CA LEU A 63 7.32 -11.68 -0.69
C LEU A 63 8.20 -11.77 -1.94
N LYS A 64 8.09 -10.79 -2.85
CA LYS A 64 8.89 -10.73 -4.09
C LYS A 64 10.37 -10.42 -3.83
N THR A 65 10.70 -9.73 -2.73
CA THR A 65 12.10 -9.42 -2.35
C THR A 65 12.71 -10.41 -1.35
N GLY A 66 11.95 -11.41 -0.90
CA GLY A 66 12.43 -12.42 0.08
C GLY A 66 12.45 -11.91 1.53
N GLU A 67 11.81 -10.78 1.82
CA GLU A 67 11.73 -10.17 3.15
C GLU A 67 10.55 -10.77 3.94
N PHE A 68 10.58 -12.07 4.22
CA PHE A 68 9.44 -12.82 4.75
C PHE A 68 8.93 -12.32 6.12
N GLU A 69 9.80 -11.87 7.01
CA GLU A 69 9.40 -11.28 8.29
C GLU A 69 8.54 -10.02 8.10
N LYS A 70 8.89 -9.17 7.13
CA LYS A 70 8.10 -7.99 6.79
C LYS A 70 6.80 -8.38 6.10
N ALA A 71 6.81 -9.39 5.25
CA ALA A 71 5.59 -9.90 4.64
C ALA A 71 4.59 -10.38 5.71
N TYR A 72 5.06 -11.09 6.73
CA TYR A 72 4.22 -11.48 7.87
C TYR A 72 3.69 -10.27 8.64
N HIS A 73 4.54 -9.28 8.92
CA HIS A 73 4.10 -8.04 9.57
C HIS A 73 2.98 -7.33 8.80
N TYR A 74 3.14 -7.14 7.49
CA TYR A 74 2.12 -6.50 6.65
C TYR A 74 0.85 -7.35 6.50
N TYR A 75 0.96 -8.67 6.55
CA TYR A 75 -0.20 -9.55 6.59
C TYR A 75 -1.01 -9.36 7.88
N VAL A 76 -0.35 -9.29 9.02
CA VAL A 76 -1.01 -9.04 10.31
C VAL A 76 -1.68 -7.66 10.31
N GLU A 77 -1.00 -6.63 9.81
CA GLU A 77 -1.60 -5.29 9.69
C GLU A 77 -2.84 -5.30 8.79
N GLN A 78 -2.81 -6.00 7.66
CA GLN A 78 -3.97 -6.13 6.78
C GLN A 78 -5.17 -6.75 7.51
N ILE A 79 -4.96 -7.79 8.32
CA ILE A 79 -6.03 -8.41 9.13
C ILE A 79 -6.59 -7.41 10.14
N LEU A 80 -5.73 -6.73 10.89
CA LEU A 80 -6.15 -5.76 11.89
C LEU A 80 -7.00 -4.62 11.29
N MET A 81 -6.66 -4.16 10.10
CA MET A 81 -7.43 -3.12 9.41
C MET A 81 -8.74 -3.63 8.80
N SER A 82 -8.91 -4.95 8.65
CA SER A 82 -10.16 -5.56 8.16
C SER A 82 -11.23 -5.67 9.26
N ASP A 83 -10.80 -5.67 10.52
CA ASP A 83 -11.67 -5.78 11.70
C ASP A 83 -11.98 -4.39 12.35
N SER A 84 -11.51 -3.29 11.75
CA SER A 84 -11.66 -1.91 12.24
C SER A 84 -12.75 -1.13 11.51
#